data_AF-A0A2S1ENE4-F1
#
_entry.id   AF-A0A2S1ENE4-F1
#
_cell.length_a   1.000
_cell.length_b   1.000
_cell.length_c   1.000
_cell.angle_alpha   90.00
_cell.angle_beta   90.00
_cell.angle_gamma   90.00
#
_symmetry.space_group_name_H-M   'P 1'
#
loop_
_entity.id
_entity.type
_entity.pdbx_description
1 polymer ?
#
loop_
_entity_poly.entity_id
_entity_poly.type
_entity_poly.pdbx_seq_one_letter_code
_entity_poly.pdbx_strand_id
1 'polypeptide(L)'
;MGDSSVAHVEILDYIKGSYEYLTHESKDAIAKNKHIYDKKIISHINDFDLDRYITLDESQKRELRDQLIEIINQYGIVNLKELNVFLDWRGQDFGISNQRDVTDVIGSNGNLFRMSFDGNYQNGFRPQYARRVDPEAGETISGVDEQNK
;
A
#
# COMPACT_ATOMS: atom_id res chain seq x y z
N MET A 1 19.42 4.17 47.70
CA MET A 1 19.15 3.60 46.36
C MET A 1 17.73 3.06 46.38
N GLY A 2 16.73 3.82 45.93
CA GLY A 2 15.32 3.43 46.07
C GLY A 2 14.31 4.30 45.28
N ASP A 3 14.67 5.52 44.87
CA ASP A 3 13.72 6.49 44.30
C ASP A 3 13.53 6.44 42.78
N SER A 4 14.18 5.52 42.08
CA SER A 4 14.05 5.36 40.62
C SER A 4 13.40 4.03 40.28
N SER A 5 12.29 3.73 40.95
CA SER A 5 11.40 2.63 40.58
C SER A 5 10.47 3.11 39.48
N VAL A 6 10.46 2.45 38.32
CA VAL A 6 9.52 2.73 37.24
C VAL A 6 8.11 2.50 37.79
N ALA A 7 7.35 3.59 37.98
CA ALA A 7 6.09 3.55 38.72
C ALA A 7 4.97 2.82 37.96
N HIS A 8 5.03 2.78 36.63
CA HIS A 8 4.05 2.13 35.76
C HIS A 8 4.61 1.97 34.34
N VAL A 9 4.30 0.85 33.68
CA VAL A 9 4.67 0.57 32.29
C VAL A 9 3.42 0.13 31.55
N GLU A 10 3.19 0.71 30.37
CA GLU A 10 2.03 0.42 29.52
C GLU A 10 2.49 -0.06 28.14
N ILE A 11 1.77 -1.03 27.60
CA ILE A 11 1.89 -1.44 26.20
C ILE A 11 1.02 -0.48 25.38
N LEU A 12 1.60 0.10 24.32
CA LEU A 12 0.92 1.06 23.46
C LEU A 12 0.42 0.38 22.20
N ASP A 13 -0.90 0.36 22.00
CA ASP A 13 -1.52 -0.20 20.79
C ASP A 13 -1.46 0.78 19.60
N TYR A 14 -1.53 2.09 19.86
CA TYR A 14 -1.54 3.13 18.83
C TYR A 14 -0.49 4.22 19.09
N ILE A 15 0.72 4.00 18.57
CA ILE A 15 1.90 4.83 18.83
C ILE A 15 1.66 6.31 18.48
N LYS A 16 1.00 6.60 17.35
CA LYS A 16 0.72 7.99 16.93
C LYS A 16 -0.13 8.74 17.95
N GLY A 17 -1.21 8.13 18.44
CA GLY A 17 -2.08 8.76 19.43
C GLY A 17 -1.39 8.96 20.77
N SER A 18 -0.55 8.00 21.18
CA SER A 18 0.28 8.12 22.39
C SER A 18 1.33 9.21 22.27
N TYR A 19 1.94 9.37 21.09
CA TYR A 19 2.89 10.43 20.81
C TYR A 19 2.24 11.82 20.85
N GLU A 20 1.09 11.99 20.18
CA GLU A 20 0.29 13.23 20.24
C GLU A 20 -0.22 13.54 21.65
N TYR A 21 -0.39 12.53 22.49
CA TYR A 21 -0.78 12.71 23.88
C TYR A 21 0.34 13.34 24.73
N LEU A 22 1.63 13.24 24.33
CA LEU A 22 2.74 13.92 25.02
C LEU A 22 2.56 15.45 25.06
N THR A 23 2.01 16.02 24.00
CA THR A 23 1.68 17.46 23.90
C THR A 23 0.21 17.75 24.15
N HIS A 24 -0.58 16.74 24.53
CA HIS A 24 -2.03 16.80 24.70
C HIS A 24 -2.80 17.24 23.43
N GLU A 25 -2.29 16.91 22.26
CA GLU A 25 -2.95 17.19 20.98
C GLU A 25 -3.73 16.00 20.41
N SER A 26 -3.67 14.84 21.08
CA SER A 26 -4.46 13.68 20.65
C SER A 26 -5.95 13.92 20.89
N LYS A 27 -6.81 13.22 20.12
CA LYS A 27 -8.27 13.35 20.18
C LYS A 27 -8.82 13.23 21.62
N ASP A 28 -8.28 12.30 22.40
CA ASP A 28 -8.70 12.07 23.80
C ASP A 28 -8.26 13.22 24.73
N ALA A 29 -7.05 13.74 24.57
CA ALA A 29 -6.56 14.85 25.38
C ALA A 29 -7.33 16.15 25.10
N ILE A 30 -7.69 16.39 23.83
CA ILE A 30 -8.55 17.49 23.41
C ILE A 30 -9.95 17.32 24.01
N ALA A 31 -10.55 16.13 23.92
CA ALA A 31 -11.86 15.85 24.50
C ALA A 31 -11.88 16.07 26.03
N LYS A 32 -10.75 15.83 26.70
CA LYS A 32 -10.56 16.06 28.13
C LYS A 32 -10.11 17.49 28.48
N ASN A 33 -10.05 18.40 27.51
CA ASN A 33 -9.61 19.80 27.68
C ASN A 33 -8.28 19.92 28.45
N LYS A 34 -7.30 19.08 28.10
CA LYS A 34 -5.99 19.12 28.73
C LYS A 34 -5.15 20.29 28.21
N HIS A 35 -4.23 20.77 29.05
CA HIS A 35 -3.30 21.84 28.67
C HIS A 35 -2.36 21.40 27.54
N ILE A 36 -2.34 22.15 26.44
CA ILE A 36 -1.49 21.86 25.27
C ILE A 36 -0.06 22.33 25.54
N TYR A 37 0.91 21.47 25.27
CA TYR A 37 2.34 21.80 25.39
C TYR A 37 2.97 22.08 24.03
N ASP A 38 4.04 22.88 23.99
CA ASP A 38 4.78 23.14 22.75
C ASP A 38 5.57 21.89 22.32
N LYS A 39 5.45 21.51 21.05
CA LYS A 39 6.16 20.36 20.44
C LYS A 39 7.68 20.46 20.56
N LYS A 40 8.22 21.67 20.62
CA LYS A 40 9.68 21.90 20.70
C LYS A 40 10.33 21.34 21.96
N ILE A 41 9.55 21.02 22.99
CA ILE A 41 10.07 20.44 24.23
C ILE A 41 10.29 18.92 24.14
N ILE A 42 9.77 18.27 23.10
CA ILE A 42 9.94 16.82 22.90
C ILE A 42 11.41 16.54 22.62
N SER A 43 11.99 15.63 23.41
CA SER A 43 13.36 15.15 23.21
C SER A 43 13.34 13.83 22.42
N HIS A 44 13.96 13.84 21.23
CA HIS A 44 14.13 12.66 20.40
C HIS A 44 15.43 11.95 20.79
N ILE A 45 15.33 10.79 21.42
CA ILE A 45 16.48 9.98 21.86
C ILE A 45 16.81 8.96 20.76
N ASN A 46 18.09 8.76 20.45
CA ASN A 46 18.58 7.77 19.47
C ASN A 46 17.92 7.88 18.09
N ASP A 47 17.76 9.10 17.58
CA ASP A 47 17.12 9.36 16.28
C ASP A 47 15.72 8.75 16.17
N PHE A 48 14.96 8.76 17.27
CA PHE A 48 13.57 8.34 17.28
C PHE A 48 12.74 9.17 16.29
N ASP A 49 12.10 8.46 15.36
CA ASP A 49 11.33 9.01 14.26
C ASP A 49 9.95 8.31 14.22
N LEU A 50 8.89 9.08 14.50
CA LEU A 50 7.52 8.57 14.63
C LEU A 50 7.04 7.88 13.36
N ASP A 51 7.40 8.41 12.19
CA ASP A 51 6.92 7.92 10.90
C ASP A 51 7.39 6.49 10.61
N ARG A 52 8.47 6.04 11.26
CA ARG A 52 8.94 4.65 11.16
C ARG A 52 8.05 3.64 11.88
N TYR A 53 7.25 4.12 12.82
CA TYR A 53 6.39 3.31 13.69
C TYR A 53 4.91 3.43 13.35
N ILE A 54 4.54 4.33 12.44
CA ILE A 54 3.22 4.37 11.84
C ILE A 54 3.19 3.31 10.75
N THR A 55 2.47 2.23 10.98
CA THR A 55 2.26 1.14 10.02
C THR A 55 0.80 1.03 9.65
N LEU A 56 0.53 0.62 8.41
CA LEU A 56 -0.82 0.26 8.00
C LEU A 56 -1.35 -0.92 8.83
N ASP A 57 -2.61 -0.84 9.23
CA ASP A 57 -3.32 -1.98 9.82
C ASP A 57 -3.64 -3.06 8.77
N GLU A 58 -4.13 -4.22 9.22
CA GLU A 58 -4.42 -5.33 8.29
C GLU A 58 -5.50 -4.99 7.25
N SER A 59 -6.48 -4.14 7.58
CA SER A 59 -7.53 -3.73 6.65
C SER A 59 -6.95 -2.83 5.57
N GLN A 60 -6.18 -1.82 5.99
CA GLN A 60 -5.50 -0.87 5.11
C GLN A 60 -4.51 -1.58 4.17
N LYS A 61 -3.78 -2.59 4.66
CA LYS A 61 -2.89 -3.40 3.80
C LYS A 61 -3.68 -4.18 2.75
N ARG A 62 -4.85 -4.72 3.10
CA ARG A 62 -5.73 -5.41 2.14
C ARG A 62 -6.29 -4.44 1.10
N GLU A 63 -6.76 -3.28 1.52
CA GLU A 63 -7.26 -2.24 0.61
C GLU A 63 -6.18 -1.78 -0.38
N LEU A 64 -4.98 -1.46 0.13
CA LEU A 64 -3.86 -1.07 -0.73
C LEU A 64 -3.45 -2.19 -1.69
N ARG A 65 -3.43 -3.44 -1.23
CA ARG A 65 -3.16 -4.60 -2.10
C ARG A 65 -4.17 -4.69 -3.23
N ASP A 66 -5.45 -4.61 -2.91
CA ASP A 66 -6.52 -4.79 -3.89
C ASP A 66 -6.51 -3.64 -4.92
N GLN A 67 -6.25 -2.40 -4.47
CA GLN A 67 -6.03 -1.24 -5.34
C GLN A 67 -4.84 -1.42 -6.28
N LEU A 68 -3.69 -1.89 -5.76
CA LEU A 68 -2.50 -2.12 -6.60
C LEU A 68 -2.77 -3.19 -7.67
N ILE A 69 -3.50 -4.26 -7.33
CA ILE A 69 -3.88 -5.31 -8.28
C ILE A 69 -4.82 -4.76 -9.36
N GLU A 70 -5.78 -3.91 -8.98
CA GLU A 70 -6.66 -3.23 -9.93
C GLU A 70 -5.86 -2.36 -10.91
N ILE A 71 -4.93 -1.55 -10.41
CA ILE A 71 -4.03 -0.73 -11.24
C ILE A 71 -3.22 -1.61 -12.20
N ILE A 72 -2.63 -2.71 -11.70
CA ILE A 72 -1.84 -3.62 -12.52
C ILE A 72 -2.68 -4.17 -13.67
N ASN A 73 -3.90 -4.64 -13.39
CA ASN A 73 -4.77 -5.23 -14.40
C ASN A 73 -5.32 -4.18 -15.37
N GLN A 74 -5.75 -3.02 -14.89
CA GLN A 74 -6.36 -1.96 -15.71
C GLN A 74 -5.37 -1.36 -16.70
N TYR A 75 -4.11 -1.15 -16.26
CA TYR A 75 -3.07 -0.54 -17.09
C TYR A 75 -2.13 -1.56 -17.75
N GLY A 76 -2.41 -2.86 -17.58
CA GLY A 76 -1.63 -3.93 -18.20
C GLY A 76 -0.17 -3.97 -17.75
N ILE A 77 0.13 -3.59 -16.51
CA ILE A 77 1.49 -3.52 -15.99
C ILE A 77 2.07 -4.94 -15.91
N VAL A 78 3.23 -5.16 -16.49
CA VAL A 78 3.80 -6.52 -16.63
C VAL A 78 4.92 -6.82 -15.65
N ASN A 79 5.39 -5.85 -14.88
CA ASN A 79 6.45 -6.06 -13.89
C ASN A 79 6.47 -4.97 -12.81
N LEU A 80 7.24 -5.23 -11.75
CA LEU A 80 7.39 -4.31 -10.62
C LEU A 80 8.06 -2.98 -11.00
N LYS A 81 8.98 -2.98 -11.98
CA LYS A 81 9.68 -1.76 -12.40
C LYS A 81 8.71 -0.77 -13.04
N GLU A 82 7.84 -1.25 -13.92
CA GLU A 82 6.78 -0.45 -14.53
C GLU A 82 5.76 0.03 -13.50
N LEU A 83 5.39 -0.83 -12.53
CA LEU A 83 4.54 -0.42 -11.42
C LEU A 83 5.14 0.77 -10.65
N ASN A 84 6.43 0.70 -10.31
CA ASN A 84 7.09 1.80 -9.58
C ASN A 84 7.09 3.09 -10.40
N VAL A 85 7.43 3.03 -11.69
CA VAL A 85 7.40 4.22 -12.57
C VAL A 85 5.97 4.77 -12.72
N PHE A 86 4.97 3.89 -12.78
CA PHE A 86 3.56 4.30 -12.82
C PHE A 86 3.15 5.02 -11.54
N LEU A 87 3.53 4.49 -10.38
CA LEU A 87 3.24 5.10 -9.08
C LEU A 87 4.00 6.41 -8.87
N ASP A 88 5.24 6.53 -9.34
CA ASP A 88 6.00 7.78 -9.30
C ASP A 88 5.31 8.88 -10.13
N TRP A 89 4.67 8.51 -11.24
CA TRP A 89 4.01 9.47 -12.12
C TRP A 89 2.57 9.80 -11.70
N ARG A 90 1.78 8.78 -11.31
CA ARG A 90 0.33 8.91 -11.07
C ARG A 90 -0.14 8.35 -9.73
N GLY A 91 0.75 7.86 -8.86
CA GLY A 91 0.36 7.27 -7.58
C GLY A 91 -0.46 8.20 -6.70
N GLN A 92 -0.19 9.51 -6.74
CA GLN A 92 -0.96 10.52 -6.01
C GLN A 92 -2.44 10.57 -6.43
N ASP A 93 -2.76 10.32 -7.70
CA ASP A 93 -4.14 10.30 -8.19
C ASP A 93 -4.97 9.18 -7.56
N PHE A 94 -4.30 8.10 -7.13
CA PHE A 94 -4.89 6.95 -6.46
C PHE A 94 -4.74 7.01 -4.93
N GLY A 95 -4.22 8.12 -4.38
CA GLY A 95 -3.94 8.26 -2.95
C GLY A 95 -2.73 7.45 -2.45
N ILE A 96 -1.95 6.86 -3.35
CA ILE A 96 -0.77 6.06 -3.05
C ILE A 96 0.43 7.01 -3.04
N SER A 97 0.81 7.46 -1.84
CA SER A 97 1.93 8.39 -1.65
C SER A 97 3.12 7.77 -0.93
N ASN A 98 2.93 6.68 -0.21
CA ASN A 98 3.98 6.04 0.59
C ASN A 98 4.54 4.79 -0.09
N GLN A 99 5.71 4.95 -0.72
CA GLN A 99 6.41 3.85 -1.40
C GLN A 99 6.83 2.72 -0.45
N ARG A 100 7.03 3.03 0.84
CA ARG A 100 7.37 2.03 1.85
C ARG A 100 6.21 1.07 2.09
N ASP A 101 5.00 1.60 2.18
CA ASP A 101 3.77 0.81 2.37
C ASP A 101 3.51 -0.08 1.15
N VAL A 102 3.72 0.44 -0.05
CA VAL A 102 3.64 -0.34 -1.30
C VAL A 102 4.64 -1.50 -1.27
N THR A 103 5.89 -1.24 -0.87
CA THR A 103 6.92 -2.26 -0.79
C THR A 103 6.58 -3.34 0.25
N ASP A 104 6.04 -2.96 1.40
CA ASP A 104 5.62 -3.88 2.46
C ASP A 104 4.44 -4.77 2.02
N VAL A 105 3.44 -4.18 1.36
CA VAL A 105 2.29 -4.90 0.82
C VAL A 105 2.68 -5.85 -0.31
N ILE A 106 3.57 -5.43 -1.22
CA ILE A 106 4.07 -6.30 -2.29
C ILE A 106 4.93 -7.43 -1.71
N GLY A 107 5.82 -7.11 -0.77
CA GLY A 107 6.70 -8.09 -0.13
C GLY A 107 5.95 -9.20 0.59
N SER A 108 4.87 -8.85 1.29
CA SER A 108 4.00 -9.81 1.98
C SER A 108 3.12 -10.64 1.04
N ASN A 109 2.87 -10.19 -0.19
CA ASN A 109 1.99 -10.84 -1.17
C ASN A 109 2.70 -11.17 -2.50
N GLY A 110 4.01 -11.42 -2.48
CA GLY A 110 4.84 -11.49 -3.69
C GLY A 110 4.33 -12.46 -4.77
N ASN A 111 3.80 -13.62 -4.36
CA ASN A 111 3.23 -14.60 -5.31
C ASN A 111 2.00 -14.06 -6.05
N LEU A 112 1.12 -13.30 -5.38
CA LEU A 112 -0.07 -12.72 -5.99
C LEU A 112 0.31 -11.71 -7.07
N PHE A 113 1.20 -10.77 -6.73
CA PHE A 113 1.70 -9.77 -7.66
C PHE A 113 2.43 -10.40 -8.85
N ARG A 114 3.26 -11.42 -8.59
CA ARG A 114 3.90 -12.19 -9.67
C ARG A 114 2.87 -12.80 -10.62
N MET A 115 1.80 -13.42 -10.10
CA MET A 115 0.75 -14.01 -10.94
C MET A 115 0.03 -12.97 -11.79
N SER A 116 -0.26 -11.78 -11.24
CA SER A 116 -0.86 -10.68 -12.00
C SER A 116 0.05 -10.16 -13.10
N PHE A 117 1.34 -9.97 -12.79
CA PHE A 117 2.35 -9.56 -13.78
C PHE A 117 2.54 -10.60 -14.88
N ASP A 118 2.70 -11.88 -14.51
CA ASP A 118 2.84 -12.99 -15.46
C ASP A 118 1.58 -13.10 -16.35
N GLY A 119 0.38 -12.89 -15.78
CA GLY A 119 -0.89 -12.84 -16.50
C GLY A 119 -0.91 -11.73 -17.55
N ASN A 120 -0.61 -10.50 -17.16
CA ASN A 120 -0.54 -9.35 -18.07
C ASN A 120 0.54 -9.50 -19.14
N TYR A 121 1.70 -10.04 -18.78
CA TYR A 121 2.76 -10.33 -19.73
C TYR A 121 2.29 -11.33 -20.78
N GLN A 122 1.71 -12.47 -20.36
CA GLN A 122 1.19 -13.49 -21.27
C GLN A 122 0.06 -12.93 -22.15
N ASN A 123 -0.76 -12.06 -21.60
CA ASN A 123 -1.80 -11.30 -22.29
C ASN A 123 -1.23 -10.29 -23.31
N GLY A 124 0.01 -9.83 -23.16
CA GLY A 124 0.72 -9.05 -24.20
C GLY A 124 1.19 -9.91 -25.38
N PHE A 125 1.45 -11.21 -25.16
CA PHE A 125 1.89 -12.18 -26.17
C PHE A 125 0.79 -13.14 -26.66
N ARG A 126 -0.40 -13.12 -26.03
CA ARG A 126 -1.60 -13.86 -26.43
C ARG A 126 -2.77 -12.89 -26.49
N PRO A 127 -3.58 -12.90 -27.54
CA PRO A 127 -4.62 -11.89 -27.70
C PRO A 127 -5.74 -12.08 -26.65
N GLN A 128 -5.96 -11.05 -25.83
CA GLN A 128 -6.61 -11.13 -24.50
C GLN A 128 -8.13 -11.42 -24.50
N TYR A 129 -8.79 -11.46 -25.65
CA TYR A 129 -10.25 -11.64 -25.80
C TYR A 129 -10.63 -12.21 -27.18
N ALA A 130 -9.63 -12.69 -27.93
CA ALA A 130 -9.73 -12.97 -29.35
C ALA A 130 -10.11 -14.41 -29.68
N ARG A 131 -10.95 -15.01 -28.85
CA ARG A 131 -11.86 -16.07 -29.29
C ARG A 131 -13.25 -15.65 -28.87
N ARG A 132 -13.92 -14.89 -29.74
CA ARG A 132 -15.38 -14.94 -29.75
C ARG A 132 -15.77 -16.15 -30.58
N VAL A 133 -16.72 -16.92 -30.06
CA VAL A 133 -17.44 -17.93 -30.85
C VAL A 133 -18.68 -17.23 -31.38
N ASP A 134 -18.84 -17.21 -32.69
CA ASP A 134 -20.09 -16.75 -33.30
C ASP A 134 -21.22 -17.73 -32.90
N PRO A 135 -22.31 -17.27 -32.24
CA PRO A 135 -23.39 -18.15 -31.78
C PRO A 135 -24.12 -18.89 -32.90
N GLU A 136 -24.10 -18.38 -34.14
CA GLU A 136 -24.79 -19.00 -35.28
C GLU A 136 -23.87 -19.92 -36.10
N ALA A 137 -22.57 -19.61 -36.20
CA ALA A 137 -21.63 -20.35 -37.07
C ALA A 137 -20.65 -21.27 -36.31
N GLY A 138 -20.46 -21.09 -35.00
CA GLY A 138 -19.60 -21.94 -34.19
C GLY A 138 -18.09 -21.79 -34.43
N GLU A 139 -17.64 -20.83 -35.24
CA GLU A 139 -16.21 -20.60 -35.51
C GLU A 139 -15.58 -19.61 -34.52
N THR A 140 -14.31 -19.87 -34.16
CA THR A 140 -13.49 -18.93 -33.40
C THR A 140 -12.88 -17.89 -34.34
N ILE A 141 -13.28 -16.63 -34.19
CA ILE A 141 -12.56 -15.53 -34.85
C ILE A 141 -11.24 -15.28 -34.12
N SER A 142 -10.13 -15.70 -34.73
CA SER A 142 -8.78 -15.39 -34.26
C SER A 142 -8.47 -13.93 -34.54
N GLY A 143 -8.36 -13.16 -33.46
CA GLY A 143 -7.69 -11.86 -33.53
C GLY A 143 -6.19 -12.08 -33.62
N VAL A 144 -5.71 -12.06 -34.87
CA VAL A 144 -4.32 -11.98 -35.32
C VAL A 144 -3.56 -13.32 -35.29
N ASP A 145 -3.49 -13.98 -36.45
CA ASP A 145 -2.21 -14.16 -37.12
C ASP A 145 -2.37 -14.50 -38.62
N GLU A 146 -1.41 -13.98 -39.39
CA GLU A 146 -1.03 -14.43 -40.74
C GLU A 146 -1.87 -13.96 -41.96
N GLN A 147 -1.77 -12.65 -42.22
CA GLN A 147 -1.20 -12.25 -43.52
C GLN A 147 0.20 -12.87 -43.67
N ASN A 148 0.26 -14.12 -44.14
CA ASN A 148 1.45 -14.68 -44.78
C ASN A 148 1.08 -15.88 -45.66
N LYS A 149 0.48 -15.56 -46.82
CA LYS A 149 0.85 -16.17 -48.11
C LYS A 149 0.35 -15.33 -49.26
#